data_AF-A0A975J8G5-F1
#
_entry.id   AF-A0A975J8G5-F1
#
_cell.length_a   1.000
_cell.length_b   1.000
_cell.length_c   1.000
_cell.angle_alpha   90.00
_cell.angle_beta   90.00
_cell.angle_gamma   90.00
#
_symmetry.space_group_name_H-M   'P 1'
#
loop_
_entity.id
_entity.type
_entity.pdbx_description
1 polymer ?
#
loop_
_entity_poly.entity_id
_entity_poly.type
_entity_poly.pdbx_seq_one_letter_code
_entity_poly.pdbx_strand_id
1 'polypeptide(L)'
;MERNNILLLVGGIVLVVPLIISFILKNKRNHNKLEFYKKEEKYSSEINKGFKVENEIIVERIKRLEQEVLILKQENNRIIEEHRKNSNLINQNNLKNNSFKPVLNYNLFKEKNSTIIDLHEKGISKEEIAKVLNKSIREIDMVIKLVK
;
A
#
# COMPACT_ATOMS: atom_id res chain seq x y z
N MET A 1 -65.50 51.77 -34.77
CA MET A 1 -65.28 50.52 -34.00
C MET A 1 -64.07 49.72 -34.50
N GLU A 2 -63.75 49.75 -35.79
CA GLU A 2 -62.65 48.97 -36.38
C GLU A 2 -61.25 49.30 -35.82
N ARG A 3 -60.94 50.58 -35.56
CA ARG A 3 -59.65 51.00 -34.98
C ARG A 3 -59.41 50.46 -33.57
N ASN A 4 -60.47 50.35 -32.75
CA ASN A 4 -60.35 49.82 -31.39
C ASN A 4 -60.11 48.31 -31.40
N ASN A 5 -60.71 47.59 -32.36
CA ASN A 5 -60.46 46.16 -32.56
C ASN A 5 -59.01 45.89 -33.00
N ILE A 6 -58.46 46.73 -33.89
CA ILE A 6 -57.05 46.62 -34.31
C ILE A 6 -56.12 46.87 -33.11
N LEU A 7 -56.41 47.88 -32.29
CA LEU A 7 -55.59 48.20 -31.11
C LEU A 7 -55.61 47.07 -30.07
N LEU A 8 -56.78 46.46 -29.83
CA LEU A 8 -56.93 45.27 -28.97
C LEU A 8 -56.15 44.07 -29.51
N LEU A 9 -56.19 43.85 -30.82
CA LEU A 9 -55.52 42.72 -31.47
C LEU A 9 -53.98 42.86 -31.40
N VAL A 10 -53.46 44.05 -31.66
CA VAL A 10 -52.02 44.35 -31.54
C VAL A 10 -51.56 44.24 -30.09
N GLY A 11 -52.33 44.77 -29.13
CA GLY A 11 -52.03 44.64 -27.70
C GLY A 11 -52.00 43.18 -27.23
N GLY A 12 -52.91 42.34 -27.73
CA GLY A 12 -52.94 40.90 -27.45
C GLY A 12 -51.68 40.19 -27.96
N ILE A 13 -51.23 40.48 -29.18
CA ILE A 13 -50.02 39.87 -29.74
C ILE A 13 -48.79 40.25 -28.91
N VAL A 14 -48.67 41.51 -28.49
CA VAL A 14 -47.54 41.99 -27.69
C VAL A 14 -47.45 41.30 -26.33
N LEU A 15 -48.57 40.85 -25.75
CA LEU A 15 -48.59 40.10 -24.49
C LEU A 15 -48.36 38.60 -24.69
N VAL A 16 -48.91 38.02 -25.75
CA VAL A 16 -48.88 36.57 -25.98
C VAL A 16 -47.51 36.09 -26.48
N VAL A 17 -46.86 36.84 -27.37
CA VAL A 17 -45.54 36.49 -27.92
C VAL A 17 -44.45 36.30 -26.84
N PRO A 18 -44.25 37.22 -25.87
CA PRO A 18 -43.23 37.03 -24.84
C PRO A 18 -43.55 35.87 -23.89
N LEU A 19 -44.84 35.58 -23.64
CA LEU A 19 -45.25 34.42 -22.85
C LEU A 19 -44.89 33.11 -23.55
N ILE A 20 -45.13 33.02 -24.87
CA ILE A 20 -44.75 31.84 -25.67
C ILE A 20 -43.23 31.66 -25.68
N ILE A 21 -42.47 32.74 -25.91
CA ILE A 21 -41.00 32.69 -25.91
C ILE A 21 -40.46 32.26 -24.54
N SER A 22 -40.99 32.82 -23.45
CA SER A 22 -40.62 32.46 -22.08
C SER A 22 -40.90 30.98 -21.78
N PHE A 23 -42.06 30.47 -22.23
CA PHE A 23 -42.43 29.07 -22.08
C PHE A 23 -41.47 28.12 -22.82
N ILE A 24 -41.12 28.44 -24.06
CA ILE A 24 -40.18 27.64 -24.87
C ILE A 24 -38.77 27.65 -24.24
N LEU A 25 -38.29 28.80 -23.78
CA LEU A 25 -36.97 28.93 -23.14
C LEU A 25 -36.91 28.18 -21.80
N LYS A 26 -37.99 28.21 -21.02
CA LYS A 26 -38.09 27.47 -19.75
C LYS A 26 -38.07 25.95 -19.98
N ASN A 27 -38.76 25.47 -21.02
CA ASN A 27 -38.79 24.04 -21.33
C ASN A 27 -37.44 23.51 -21.81
N LYS A 28 -36.73 24.26 -22.67
CA LYS A 28 -35.36 23.91 -23.11
C LYS A 28 -34.35 23.86 -21.97
N ARG A 29 -34.44 24.78 -21.00
CA ARG A 29 -33.56 24.78 -19.82
C ARG A 29 -33.77 23.55 -18.93
N ASN A 30 -35.01 23.08 -18.80
CA ASN A 30 -35.32 21.93 -17.95
C ASN A 30 -34.87 20.60 -18.56
N HIS A 31 -34.98 20.45 -19.90
CA HIS A 31 -34.53 19.24 -20.58
C HIS A 31 -33.01 19.05 -20.51
N ASN A 32 -32.24 20.14 -20.70
CA ASN A 32 -30.79 20.06 -20.62
C ASN A 32 -30.31 19.74 -19.19
N LYS A 33 -30.93 20.33 -18.15
CA LYS A 33 -30.55 20.02 -16.75
C LYS A 33 -30.76 18.54 -16.42
N LEU A 34 -31.86 17.94 -16.88
CA LEU A 34 -32.18 16.54 -16.58
C LEU A 34 -31.14 15.56 -17.18
N GLU A 35 -30.59 15.87 -18.36
CA GLU A 35 -29.54 15.06 -18.99
C GLU A 35 -28.19 15.19 -18.28
N PHE A 36 -27.85 16.38 -17.77
CA PHE A 36 -26.63 16.56 -16.98
C PHE A 36 -26.67 15.75 -15.67
N TYR A 37 -27.78 15.79 -14.92
CA TYR A 37 -27.92 15.03 -13.68
C TYR A 37 -27.89 13.51 -13.90
N LYS A 38 -28.55 12.99 -14.93
CA LYS A 38 -28.51 11.55 -15.27
C LYS A 38 -27.12 11.08 -15.66
N LYS A 39 -26.33 11.94 -16.30
CA LYS A 39 -24.97 11.60 -16.71
C LYS A 39 -24.02 11.52 -15.51
N GLU A 40 -24.14 12.45 -14.57
CA GLU A 40 -23.32 12.51 -13.35
C GLU A 40 -23.58 11.33 -12.39
N GLU A 41 -24.84 10.89 -12.27
CA GLU A 41 -25.24 9.73 -11.47
C GLU A 41 -24.69 8.41 -12.03
N LYS A 42 -24.58 8.30 -13.36
CA LYS A 42 -24.02 7.10 -14.00
C LYS A 42 -22.51 6.98 -13.78
N TYR A 43 -21.75 8.07 -13.95
CA TYR A 43 -20.31 8.09 -13.71
C TYR A 43 -19.95 7.83 -12.24
N SER A 44 -20.68 8.41 -11.30
CA SER A 44 -20.47 8.16 -9.87
C SER A 44 -20.80 6.72 -9.47
N SER A 45 -21.79 6.08 -10.10
CA SER A 45 -22.10 4.66 -9.86
C SER A 45 -21.03 3.69 -10.38
N GLU A 46 -20.38 4.01 -11.51
CA GLU A 46 -19.33 3.17 -12.10
C GLU A 46 -18.02 3.28 -11.32
N ILE A 47 -17.66 4.49 -10.87
CA ILE A 47 -16.49 4.72 -10.02
C ILE A 47 -16.63 3.94 -8.69
N ASN A 48 -17.80 4.01 -8.04
CA ASN A 48 -18.03 3.29 -6.79
C ASN A 48 -17.99 1.76 -6.93
N LYS A 49 -18.31 1.22 -8.11
CA LYS A 49 -18.18 -0.22 -8.37
C LYS A 49 -16.72 -0.65 -8.49
N GLY A 50 -15.89 0.13 -9.19
CA GLY A 50 -14.45 -0.13 -9.31
C GLY A 50 -13.74 -0.17 -7.96
N PHE A 51 -13.97 0.87 -7.13
CA PHE A 51 -13.39 0.96 -5.78
C PHE A 51 -13.83 -0.17 -4.85
N LYS A 52 -15.06 -0.67 -5.00
CA LYS A 52 -15.56 -1.78 -4.18
C LYS A 52 -14.87 -3.10 -4.54
N VAL A 53 -14.68 -3.37 -5.83
CA VAL A 53 -14.00 -4.59 -6.30
C VAL A 53 -12.52 -4.58 -5.92
N GLU A 54 -11.83 -3.45 -6.08
CA GLU A 54 -10.42 -3.33 -5.67
C GLU A 54 -10.25 -3.53 -4.16
N ASN A 55 -11.13 -2.95 -3.34
CA ASN A 55 -11.09 -3.15 -1.89
C ASN A 55 -11.36 -4.61 -1.49
N GLU A 56 -12.27 -5.31 -2.18
CA GLU A 56 -12.54 -6.73 -1.92
C GLU A 56 -11.32 -7.60 -2.21
N ILE A 57 -10.62 -7.34 -3.32
CA ILE A 57 -9.36 -8.02 -3.68
C ILE A 57 -8.28 -7.76 -2.65
N ILE A 58 -8.14 -6.51 -2.19
CA ILE A 58 -7.15 -6.13 -1.16
C ILE A 58 -7.45 -6.85 0.16
N VAL A 59 -8.71 -6.88 0.59
CA VAL A 59 -9.14 -7.58 1.82
C VAL A 59 -8.87 -9.08 1.71
N GLU A 60 -9.14 -9.70 0.57
CA GLU A 60 -8.82 -11.11 0.34
C GLU A 60 -7.32 -11.36 0.41
N ARG A 61 -6.51 -10.46 -0.18
CA ARG A 61 -5.05 -10.56 -0.13
C ARG A 61 -4.52 -10.42 1.30
N ILE A 62 -5.07 -9.51 2.10
CA ILE A 62 -4.72 -9.36 3.52
C ILE A 62 -5.02 -10.66 4.27
N LYS A 63 -6.22 -11.23 4.11
CA LYS A 63 -6.59 -12.50 4.76
C LYS A 63 -5.65 -13.64 4.38
N ARG A 64 -5.23 -13.73 3.12
CA ARG A 64 -4.26 -14.74 2.67
C ARG A 64 -2.90 -14.55 3.35
N LEU A 65 -2.41 -13.31 3.42
CA LEU A 65 -1.15 -13.00 4.09
C LEU A 65 -1.20 -13.32 5.60
N GLU A 66 -2.33 -13.04 6.26
CA GLU A 66 -2.53 -13.41 7.67
C GLU A 66 -2.45 -14.93 7.88
N GLN A 67 -3.02 -15.72 6.95
CA GLN A 67 -2.92 -17.18 6.98
C GLN A 67 -1.50 -17.67 6.74
N GLU A 68 -0.78 -17.11 5.77
CA GLU A 68 0.62 -17.44 5.49
C GLU A 68 1.51 -17.15 6.72
N VAL A 69 1.31 -16.00 7.38
CA VAL A 69 2.03 -15.66 8.62
C VAL A 69 1.73 -16.65 9.73
N LEU A 70 0.48 -17.09 9.86
CA LEU A 70 0.08 -18.08 10.87
C LEU A 70 0.74 -19.45 10.61
N ILE A 71 0.79 -19.89 9.35
CA ILE A 71 1.48 -21.12 8.94
C ILE A 71 2.98 -21.02 9.24
N LEU A 72 3.62 -19.92 8.82
CA LEU A 72 5.06 -19.70 9.08
C LEU A 72 5.37 -19.67 10.58
N LYS A 73 4.48 -19.10 11.39
CA LYS A 73 4.62 -19.10 12.84
C LYS A 73 4.51 -20.51 13.43
N GLN A 74 3.60 -21.33 12.91
CA GLN A 74 3.48 -22.73 13.31
C GLN A 74 4.70 -23.56 12.90
N GLU A 75 5.17 -23.39 11.67
CA GLU A 75 6.36 -24.07 11.15
C GLU A 75 7.61 -23.68 11.93
N ASN A 76 7.79 -22.39 12.22
CA ASN A 76 8.90 -21.90 13.03
C ASN A 76 8.83 -22.45 14.47
N ASN A 77 7.65 -22.48 15.08
CA ASN A 77 7.46 -23.12 16.39
C ASN A 77 7.81 -24.61 16.37
N ARG A 78 7.41 -25.33 15.32
CA ARG A 78 7.76 -26.73 15.13
C ARG A 78 9.27 -26.93 15.01
N ILE A 79 9.95 -26.10 14.21
CA ILE A 79 11.42 -26.13 14.06
C ILE A 79 12.10 -25.85 15.41
N ILE A 80 11.61 -24.86 16.17
CA ILE A 80 12.11 -24.56 17.52
C ILE A 80 11.91 -25.76 18.46
N GLU A 81 10.78 -26.45 18.40
CA GLU A 81 10.51 -27.65 19.20
C GLU A 81 11.37 -28.84 18.80
N GLU A 82 11.57 -29.09 17.50
CA GLU A 82 12.47 -30.12 16.99
C GLU A 82 13.92 -29.84 17.43
N HIS A 83 14.37 -28.59 17.37
CA HIS A 83 15.67 -28.19 17.90
C HIS A 83 15.76 -28.33 19.43
N ARG A 84 14.68 -28.05 20.18
CA ARG A 84 14.63 -28.28 21.64
C ARG A 84 14.70 -29.77 22.00
N LYS A 85 14.01 -30.63 21.24
CA LYS A 85 14.07 -32.09 21.45
C LYS A 85 15.46 -32.65 21.13
N ASN A 86 16.10 -32.17 20.06
CA ASN A 86 17.46 -32.56 19.71
C ASN A 86 18.52 -31.97 20.66
N SER A 87 18.32 -30.77 21.22
CA SER A 87 19.26 -30.17 22.17
C SER A 87 19.16 -30.76 23.59
N ASN A 88 18.00 -31.31 23.97
CA ASN A 88 17.83 -32.06 25.23
C ASN A 88 18.60 -33.40 25.26
N LEU A 89 19.04 -33.91 24.11
CA LEU A 89 19.96 -35.05 24.04
C LEU A 89 21.43 -34.64 24.15
N ILE A 90 21.75 -33.35 24.01
CA ILE A 90 23.14 -32.87 23.91
C ILE A 90 23.57 -32.05 25.15
N ASN A 91 22.66 -31.42 25.90
CA ASN A 91 23.05 -30.50 26.98
C ASN A 91 22.26 -30.68 28.29
N GLN A 92 22.57 -31.74 29.04
CA GLN A 92 22.26 -31.78 30.48
C GLN A 92 23.24 -30.94 31.33
N ASN A 93 24.31 -30.40 30.76
CA ASN A 93 25.26 -29.55 31.47
C ASN A 93 25.34 -28.17 30.81
N ASN A 94 24.45 -27.26 31.22
CA ASN A 94 24.74 -25.85 31.50
C ASN A 94 23.59 -24.90 31.12
N LEU A 95 23.07 -24.29 32.19
CA LEU A 95 22.59 -22.92 32.28
C LEU A 95 21.15 -22.62 31.83
N LYS A 96 20.26 -22.84 32.81
CA LYS A 96 19.27 -21.84 33.26
C LYS A 96 19.73 -20.40 32.97
N ASN A 97 19.09 -19.72 32.02
CA ASN A 97 18.59 -18.37 32.25
C ASN A 97 17.60 -17.92 31.17
N ASN A 98 16.37 -17.65 31.62
CA ASN A 98 15.30 -17.05 30.85
C ASN A 98 15.63 -15.58 30.56
N SER A 99 16.02 -15.26 29.33
CA SER A 99 15.70 -13.99 28.67
C SER A 99 15.96 -14.16 27.18
N PHE A 100 14.97 -13.91 26.33
CA PHE A 100 15.18 -13.75 24.89
C PHE A 100 15.96 -12.44 24.67
N LYS A 101 17.27 -12.50 24.93
CA LYS A 101 18.23 -11.60 24.31
C LYS A 101 18.68 -12.34 23.05
N PRO A 102 18.46 -11.81 21.83
CA PRO A 102 19.28 -12.20 20.70
C PRO A 102 20.68 -11.66 21.00
N VAL A 103 21.39 -12.28 21.93
CA VAL A 103 22.81 -12.06 22.11
C VAL A 103 23.39 -12.60 20.82
N LEU A 104 23.70 -11.69 19.89
CA LEU A 104 24.58 -12.00 18.79
C LEU A 104 25.73 -12.79 19.41
N ASN A 105 25.85 -14.07 19.05
CA ASN A 105 26.95 -14.88 19.55
C ASN A 105 28.22 -14.26 18.95
N TYR A 106 28.83 -13.35 19.70
CA TYR A 106 29.92 -12.50 19.25
C TYR A 106 31.12 -13.35 18.81
N ASN A 107 31.31 -14.50 19.46
CA ASN A 107 32.33 -15.47 19.08
C ASN A 107 32.03 -16.08 17.70
N LEU A 108 30.78 -16.52 17.47
CA LEU A 108 30.35 -17.05 16.16
C LEU A 108 30.38 -15.96 15.06
N PHE A 109 30.05 -14.72 15.40
CA PHE A 109 30.12 -13.59 14.48
C PHE A 109 31.57 -13.27 14.10
N LYS A 110 32.49 -13.25 15.06
CA LYS A 110 33.92 -13.10 14.82
C LYS A 110 34.48 -14.25 13.99
N GLU A 111 34.12 -15.48 14.31
CA GLU A 111 34.58 -16.66 13.58
C GLU A 111 34.17 -16.61 12.10
N LYS A 112 32.89 -16.32 11.82
CA LYS A 112 32.38 -16.23 10.44
C LYS A 112 32.95 -15.08 9.64
N ASN A 113 33.44 -14.04 10.31
CA ASN A 113 33.95 -12.82 9.68
C ASN A 113 35.44 -12.59 9.94
N SER A 114 36.16 -13.62 10.41
CA SER A 114 37.58 -13.53 10.77
C SER A 114 38.42 -12.99 9.62
N THR A 115 38.16 -13.45 8.40
CA THR A 115 38.86 -12.97 7.20
C THR A 115 38.68 -11.48 6.95
N ILE A 116 37.49 -10.91 7.19
CA ILE A 116 37.24 -9.47 7.03
C ILE A 116 38.00 -8.69 8.11
N ILE A 117 37.99 -9.21 9.34
CA ILE A 117 38.67 -8.62 10.50
C ILE A 117 40.18 -8.61 10.26
N ASP A 118 40.76 -9.75 9.90
CA ASP A 118 42.20 -9.91 9.66
C ASP A 118 42.70 -8.98 8.54
N LEU A 119 41.95 -8.85 7.45
CA LEU A 119 42.33 -7.96 6.33
C LEU A 119 42.25 -6.49 6.74
N HIS A 120 41.24 -6.12 7.53
CA HIS A 120 41.11 -4.76 8.04
C HIS A 120 42.21 -4.42 9.07
N GLU A 121 42.57 -5.37 9.95
CA GLU A 121 43.69 -5.22 10.90
C GLU A 121 45.04 -5.09 10.19
N LYS A 122 45.20 -5.71 9.01
CA LYS A 122 46.35 -5.51 8.11
C LYS A 122 46.37 -4.16 7.38
N GLY A 123 45.38 -3.30 7.60
CA GLY A 123 45.30 -1.96 7.02
C GLY A 123 44.74 -1.90 5.60
N ILE A 124 44.12 -2.98 5.12
CA ILE A 124 43.53 -3.03 3.77
C ILE A 124 42.23 -2.21 3.75
N SER A 125 42.02 -1.46 2.67
CA SER A 125 40.81 -0.63 2.49
C SER A 125 39.54 -1.47 2.38
N LYS A 126 38.39 -0.91 2.80
CA LYS A 126 37.10 -1.63 2.77
C LYS A 126 36.70 -1.99 1.33
N GLU A 127 37.04 -1.13 0.38
CA GLU A 127 36.79 -1.28 -1.04
C GLU A 127 37.57 -2.46 -1.62
N GLU A 128 38.81 -2.63 -1.18
CA GLU A 128 39.67 -3.72 -1.61
C GLU A 128 39.25 -5.05 -0.98
N ILE A 129 38.91 -5.05 0.32
CA ILE A 129 38.34 -6.23 0.99
C ILE A 129 37.05 -6.68 0.30
N ALA A 130 36.16 -5.74 -0.05
CA ALA A 130 34.92 -6.02 -0.76
C ALA A 130 35.16 -6.69 -2.12
N LYS A 131 36.18 -6.24 -2.86
CA LYS A 131 36.59 -6.84 -4.14
C LYS A 131 37.18 -8.24 -3.96
N VAL A 132 38.09 -8.42 -3.01
CA VAL A 132 38.75 -9.73 -2.77
C VAL A 132 37.75 -10.78 -2.29
N LEU A 133 36.81 -10.41 -1.43
CA LEU A 133 35.84 -11.33 -0.84
C LEU A 133 34.52 -11.42 -1.63
N ASN A 134 34.39 -10.71 -2.76
CA ASN A 134 33.17 -10.60 -3.55
C ASN A 134 31.93 -10.25 -2.68
N LYS A 135 32.09 -9.26 -1.81
CA LYS A 135 31.08 -8.77 -0.87
C LYS A 135 30.74 -7.32 -1.14
N SER A 136 29.59 -6.86 -0.64
CA SER A 136 29.26 -5.44 -0.75
C SER A 136 30.10 -4.61 0.23
N ILE A 137 30.48 -3.38 -0.16
CA ILE A 137 31.19 -2.45 0.72
C ILE A 137 30.38 -2.21 2.02
N ARG A 138 29.04 -2.19 1.94
CA ARG A 138 28.15 -2.04 3.10
C ARG A 138 28.25 -3.21 4.07
N GLU A 139 28.38 -4.43 3.56
CA GLU A 139 28.56 -5.63 4.39
C GLU A 139 29.88 -5.58 5.13
N ILE A 140 30.97 -5.20 4.45
CA ILE A 140 32.29 -5.02 5.07
C ILE A 140 32.25 -3.93 6.15
N ASP A 141 31.62 -2.79 5.86
CA ASP A 141 31.47 -1.69 6.82
C ASP A 141 30.68 -2.11 8.06
N MET A 142 29.60 -2.87 7.88
CA MET A 142 28.79 -3.40 8.98
C MET A 142 29.61 -4.33 9.87
N VAL A 143 30.39 -5.25 9.28
CA VAL A 143 31.22 -6.18 10.03
C VAL A 143 32.25 -5.44 10.87
N ILE A 144 32.98 -4.50 10.27
CA ILE A 144 34.02 -3.72 10.98
C ILE A 144 33.41 -2.93 12.16
N LYS A 145 32.22 -2.34 11.97
CA LYS A 145 31.52 -1.58 13.01
C LYS A 145 31.01 -2.43 14.17
N LEU A 146 30.73 -3.71 13.94
CA LEU A 146 30.22 -4.62 14.97
C LEU A 146 31.33 -5.31 15.77
N VAL A 147 32.56 -5.27 15.28
CA VAL A 147 33.74 -5.85 15.95
C VAL A 147 34.42 -4.83 16.88
N LYS A 148 34.38 -3.54 16.53
CA LYS A 148 34.79 -2.41 17.38
C LYS A 148 33.83 -2.20 18.54
#